data_AF-A0A937PVZ6-F1
#
_entry.id   AF-A0A937PVZ6-F1
#
_cell.length_a   1.000
_cell.length_b   1.000
_cell.length_c   1.000
_cell.angle_alpha   90.00
_cell.angle_beta   90.00
_cell.angle_gamma   90.00
#
_symmetry.space_group_name_H-M   'P 1'
#
loop_
_entity.id
_entity.type
_entity.pdbx_description
1 polymer ?
#
loop_
_entity_poly.entity_id
_entity_poly.type
_entity_poly.pdbx_seq_one_letter_code
_entity_poly.pdbx_strand_id
1 'polypeptide(L)'
;RFDALMASVQGRLSVHPARSYATGFSAGARWAVAMARLFPDRFSGVIPVGGFFPPTRSEHPKNIYVYAIAGKDDPNLRELNMARDMLTEQGVPFALETFDGGHDIAPGRLLAEAVRWLTRQYFVHHDDPSPEGRQERLAAAREMAKEIQDLTATADERSEAYEAAREFRETFGDTSHAPLKALLEKNGEIIAMLEKDPSVAGMAAYTAPDPERVVADFLKALDALPADEAARSAARGAVEAARSDPGRSYDALVDGLCRLYPVFAAALAALQNEDTVSALGVLEKMAESPDPYLAAHAVYFMGRAHIMDEKYEDAMPLLARTAGEWNDRTLYSGDSLFLVGICQGRLLHRKAALRILIDFLTHYPEAPERMLVGADHVARTIEAIQAGSLGDVQERMDDSRRRLKLERSGEPTQVRQDRIIAMLDKLIEEAEQREQGGGGGGGGGGGGQGGAGGAPSGNQQPGSPANSSSAPAGQSRIGALDRAHRGNPEDTWGAARKRERERILNVLKDKFPERYRDLIEQYYKSLQEGEP
;
A
#
# COMPACT_ATOMS: atom_id res chain seq x y z
N ARG A 1 -6.12 42.24 7.16
CA ARG A 1 -5.84 41.42 8.38
C ARG A 1 -4.88 40.26 8.05
N PHE A 2 -5.10 39.51 6.97
CA PHE A 2 -4.15 38.48 6.50
C PHE A 2 -2.76 39.04 6.18
N ASP A 3 -2.65 40.17 5.46
CA ASP A 3 -1.33 40.77 5.16
C ASP A 3 -0.55 41.17 6.41
N ALA A 4 -1.22 41.67 7.44
CA ALA A 4 -0.59 42.03 8.71
C ALA A 4 -0.09 40.79 9.47
N LEU A 5 -0.82 39.68 9.42
CA LEU A 5 -0.38 38.40 9.96
C LEU A 5 0.87 37.89 9.22
N MET A 6 0.82 37.87 7.89
CA MET A 6 1.94 37.40 7.07
C MET A 6 3.19 38.26 7.26
N ALA A 7 3.05 39.59 7.29
CA ALA A 7 4.16 40.49 7.56
C ALA A 7 4.77 40.26 8.96
N SER A 8 3.94 39.99 9.97
CA SER A 8 4.42 39.65 11.32
C SER A 8 5.18 38.32 11.34
N VAL A 9 4.68 37.30 10.64
CA VAL A 9 5.34 35.98 10.54
C VAL A 9 6.66 36.10 9.79
N GLN A 10 6.66 36.72 8.61
CA GLN A 10 7.86 36.89 7.78
C GLN A 10 8.91 37.80 8.43
N GLY A 11 8.49 38.73 9.30
CA GLY A 11 9.41 39.55 10.10
C GLY A 11 10.05 38.79 11.27
N ARG A 12 9.57 37.59 11.62
CA ARG A 12 10.05 36.79 12.77
C ARG A 12 10.65 35.45 12.37
N LEU A 13 10.19 34.87 11.27
CA LEU A 13 10.57 33.55 10.79
C LEU A 13 10.98 33.63 9.33
N SER A 14 12.01 32.86 8.96
CA SER A 14 12.38 32.65 7.57
C SER A 14 11.38 31.69 6.92
N VAL A 15 10.39 32.25 6.22
CA VAL A 15 9.37 31.48 5.50
C VAL A 15 9.66 31.49 4.01
N HIS A 16 9.67 30.31 3.39
CA HIS A 16 9.87 30.17 1.96
C HIS A 16 8.62 30.62 1.18
N PRO A 17 8.74 31.56 0.21
CA PRO A 17 7.57 32.16 -0.44
C PRO A 17 6.78 31.17 -1.31
N ALA A 18 7.45 30.19 -1.92
CA ALA A 18 6.84 29.18 -2.79
C ALA A 18 6.51 27.85 -2.07
N ARG A 19 6.55 27.82 -0.73
CA ARG A 19 6.22 26.63 0.08
C ARG A 19 5.35 26.99 1.28
N SER A 20 4.38 27.86 1.01
CA SER A 20 3.37 28.25 1.97
C SER A 20 2.09 27.47 1.67
N TYR A 21 1.56 26.78 2.67
CA TYR A 21 0.38 25.93 2.54
C TYR A 21 -0.72 26.40 3.49
N ALA A 22 -1.97 26.27 3.09
CA ALA A 22 -3.12 26.52 3.97
C ALA A 22 -3.79 25.19 4.35
N THR A 23 -4.19 25.05 5.61
CA THR A 23 -4.92 23.87 6.06
C THR A 23 -6.05 24.29 7.00
N GLY A 24 -7.02 23.40 7.19
CA GLY A 24 -8.06 23.54 8.16
C GLY A 24 -8.93 22.30 8.21
N PHE A 25 -9.80 22.25 9.21
CA PHE A 25 -10.77 21.18 9.39
C PHE A 25 -12.19 21.69 9.17
N SER A 26 -13.02 20.91 8.47
CA SER A 26 -14.45 21.21 8.21
C SER A 26 -14.65 22.59 7.58
N ALA A 27 -15.38 23.51 8.22
CA ALA A 27 -15.50 24.89 7.77
C ALA A 27 -14.14 25.61 7.60
N GLY A 28 -13.16 25.29 8.45
CA GLY A 28 -11.80 25.82 8.33
C GLY A 28 -11.09 25.32 7.07
N ALA A 29 -11.31 24.07 6.67
CA ALA A 29 -10.78 23.49 5.43
C ALA A 29 -11.31 24.26 4.22
N ARG A 30 -12.62 24.51 4.22
CA ARG A 30 -13.31 25.28 3.18
C ARG A 30 -12.78 26.71 3.08
N TRP A 31 -12.51 27.37 4.21
CA TRP A 31 -11.87 28.68 4.24
C TRP A 31 -10.41 28.65 3.79
N ALA A 32 -9.64 27.61 4.13
CA ALA A 32 -8.26 27.44 3.67
C ALA A 32 -8.20 27.35 2.14
N VAL A 33 -9.08 26.55 1.53
CA VAL A 33 -9.24 26.45 0.08
C VAL A 33 -9.62 27.81 -0.53
N ALA A 34 -10.59 28.51 0.06
CA ALA A 34 -11.00 29.83 -0.42
C ALA A 34 -9.86 30.86 -0.32
N MET A 35 -9.10 30.85 0.78
CA MET A 35 -7.97 31.76 0.98
C MET A 35 -6.85 31.51 -0.02
N ALA A 36 -6.46 30.26 -0.25
CA ALA A 36 -5.43 29.95 -1.23
C ALA A 36 -5.84 30.36 -2.65
N ARG A 37 -7.11 30.21 -3.01
CA ARG A 37 -7.65 30.68 -4.30
C ARG A 37 -7.68 32.20 -4.42
N LEU A 38 -7.97 32.92 -3.33
CA LEU A 38 -8.01 34.38 -3.32
C LEU A 38 -6.60 35.01 -3.33
N PHE A 39 -5.60 34.27 -2.83
CA PHE A 39 -4.21 34.74 -2.74
C PHE A 39 -3.25 33.71 -3.38
N PRO A 40 -3.37 33.43 -4.68
CA PRO A 40 -2.61 32.37 -5.33
C PRO A 40 -1.10 32.63 -5.38
N ASP A 41 -0.66 33.87 -5.22
CA ASP A 41 0.77 34.24 -5.14
C ASP A 41 1.36 34.02 -3.74
N ARG A 42 0.54 33.64 -2.76
CA ARG A 42 0.94 33.49 -1.35
C ARG A 42 0.90 32.06 -0.85
N PHE A 43 0.28 31.17 -1.60
CA PHE A 43 0.17 29.76 -1.29
C PHE A 43 0.60 28.95 -2.50
N SER A 44 1.08 27.74 -2.25
CA SER A 44 1.42 26.77 -3.30
C SER A 44 0.60 25.49 -3.16
N GLY A 45 -0.21 25.40 -2.11
CA GLY A 45 -1.15 24.32 -1.95
C GLY A 45 -1.99 24.39 -0.69
N VAL A 46 -2.93 23.47 -0.59
CA VAL A 46 -3.90 23.38 0.50
C VAL A 46 -4.10 21.94 0.97
N ILE A 47 -4.29 21.79 2.29
CA ILE A 47 -4.60 20.51 2.94
C ILE A 47 -6.00 20.61 3.58
N PRO A 48 -7.09 20.49 2.79
CA PRO A 48 -8.44 20.49 3.34
C PRO A 48 -8.75 19.17 4.05
N VAL A 49 -9.12 19.23 5.33
CA VAL A 49 -9.55 18.06 6.11
C VAL A 49 -11.06 18.10 6.33
N GLY A 50 -11.80 17.11 5.82
CA GLY A 50 -13.25 16.98 6.02
C GLY A 50 -14.06 18.17 5.50
N GLY A 51 -13.56 18.90 4.50
CA GLY A 51 -14.24 20.11 4.00
C GLY A 51 -13.66 20.67 2.70
N PHE A 52 -14.50 20.88 1.69
CA PHE A 52 -14.16 21.52 0.42
C PHE A 52 -15.30 22.41 -0.09
N PHE A 53 -14.97 23.53 -0.74
CA PHE A 53 -15.93 24.25 -1.57
C PHE A 53 -15.66 23.92 -3.05
N PRO A 54 -16.46 23.04 -3.69
CA PRO A 54 -16.42 22.87 -5.13
C PRO A 54 -16.62 24.24 -5.77
N PRO A 55 -15.74 24.69 -6.68
CA PRO A 55 -15.84 26.03 -7.25
C PRO A 55 -17.13 26.15 -8.07
N THR A 56 -17.89 27.22 -7.82
CA THR A 56 -19.14 27.48 -8.53
C THR A 56 -18.99 28.43 -9.70
N ARG A 57 -17.85 29.13 -9.87
CA ARG A 57 -17.68 30.15 -10.94
C ARG A 57 -16.25 30.67 -11.25
N SER A 58 -15.19 30.25 -10.56
CA SER A 58 -13.81 30.64 -10.88
C SER A 58 -12.93 29.40 -10.97
N GLU A 59 -12.12 29.29 -12.02
CA GLU A 59 -11.12 28.22 -12.18
C GLU A 59 -10.18 28.19 -10.96
N HIS A 60 -9.86 26.99 -10.50
CA HIS A 60 -8.86 26.81 -9.44
C HIS A 60 -7.47 27.18 -10.01
N PRO A 61 -6.66 28.00 -9.33
CA PRO A 61 -5.33 28.35 -9.85
C PRO A 61 -4.43 27.11 -9.94
N LYS A 62 -3.83 26.85 -11.11
CA LYS A 62 -3.04 25.63 -11.35
C LYS A 62 -1.81 25.47 -10.46
N ASN A 63 -1.34 26.56 -9.85
CA ASN A 63 -0.21 26.58 -8.93
C ASN A 63 -0.61 26.33 -7.46
N ILE A 64 -1.89 26.04 -7.19
CA ILE A 64 -2.39 25.67 -5.86
C ILE A 64 -2.71 24.17 -5.88
N TYR A 65 -1.79 23.37 -5.36
CA TYR A 65 -1.97 21.92 -5.28
C TYR A 65 -2.88 21.53 -4.12
N VAL A 66 -3.61 20.43 -4.24
CA VAL A 66 -4.59 20.03 -3.22
C VAL A 66 -4.27 18.65 -2.68
N TYR A 67 -4.11 18.53 -1.37
CA TYR A 67 -4.06 17.26 -0.66
C TYR A 67 -5.22 17.16 0.32
N ALA A 68 -6.33 16.58 -0.12
CA ALA A 68 -7.52 16.42 0.68
C ALA A 68 -7.45 15.19 1.59
N ILE A 69 -8.03 15.31 2.78
CA ILE A 69 -8.15 14.19 3.73
C ILE A 69 -9.57 14.15 4.29
N ALA A 70 -10.18 12.97 4.44
CA ALA A 70 -11.46 12.82 5.14
C ALA A 70 -11.61 11.45 5.80
N GLY A 71 -12.46 11.35 6.81
CA GLY A 71 -12.89 10.05 7.32
C GLY A 71 -13.76 9.34 6.28
N LYS A 72 -13.69 8.00 6.24
CA LYS A 72 -14.53 7.18 5.33
C LYS A 72 -16.04 7.41 5.57
N ASP A 73 -16.43 7.70 6.80
CA ASP A 73 -17.80 7.99 7.19
C ASP A 73 -18.09 9.51 7.28
N ASP A 74 -17.20 10.36 6.78
CA ASP A 74 -17.40 11.82 6.78
C ASP A 74 -18.52 12.21 5.80
N PRO A 75 -19.57 12.93 6.24
CA PRO A 75 -20.63 13.41 5.34
C PRO A 75 -20.13 14.32 4.21
N ASN A 76 -18.96 14.95 4.40
CA ASN A 76 -18.29 15.81 3.43
C ASN A 76 -17.36 15.04 2.49
N LEU A 77 -17.22 13.71 2.60
CA LEU A 77 -16.38 12.95 1.66
C LEU A 77 -16.87 13.08 0.21
N ARG A 78 -18.19 13.22 0.01
CA ARG A 78 -18.78 13.42 -1.32
C ARG A 78 -18.29 14.72 -1.98
N GLU A 79 -18.21 15.82 -1.24
CA GLU A 79 -17.74 17.11 -1.81
C GLU A 79 -16.25 17.05 -2.18
N LEU A 80 -15.43 16.32 -1.42
CA LEU A 80 -14.01 16.13 -1.72
C LEU A 80 -13.80 15.26 -2.96
N ASN A 81 -14.58 14.18 -3.13
CA ASN A 81 -14.54 13.36 -4.35
C ASN A 81 -14.94 14.18 -5.60
N MET A 82 -16.03 14.94 -5.52
CA MET A 82 -16.43 15.81 -6.64
C MET A 82 -15.35 16.84 -6.99
N ALA A 83 -14.68 17.39 -5.96
CA ALA A 83 -13.58 18.31 -6.16
C ALA A 83 -12.35 17.65 -6.80
N ARG A 84 -11.99 16.44 -6.37
CA ARG A 84 -10.92 15.65 -6.99
C ARG A 84 -11.18 15.49 -8.48
N ASP A 85 -12.34 14.94 -8.84
CA ASP A 85 -12.64 14.61 -10.24
C ASP A 85 -12.57 15.86 -11.14
N MET A 86 -13.20 16.96 -10.70
CA MET A 86 -13.22 18.21 -11.45
C MET A 86 -11.85 18.91 -11.53
N LEU A 87 -11.05 18.88 -10.46
CA LEU A 87 -9.74 19.55 -10.45
C LEU A 87 -8.67 18.74 -11.19
N THR A 88 -8.72 17.42 -11.10
CA THR A 88 -7.89 16.53 -11.89
C THR A 88 -8.16 16.73 -13.39
N GLU A 89 -9.42 16.89 -13.81
CA GLU A 89 -9.78 17.22 -15.20
C GLU A 89 -9.20 18.56 -15.66
N GLN A 90 -9.06 19.54 -14.76
CA GLN A 90 -8.45 20.84 -15.03
C GLN A 90 -6.91 20.82 -15.03
N GLY A 91 -6.30 19.65 -14.75
CA GLY A 91 -4.86 19.48 -14.66
C GLY A 91 -4.25 20.10 -13.39
N VAL A 92 -5.05 20.26 -12.32
CA VAL A 92 -4.55 20.67 -11.00
C VAL A 92 -4.10 19.41 -10.25
N PRO A 93 -2.85 19.33 -9.77
CA PRO A 93 -2.41 18.25 -8.89
C PRO A 93 -3.32 18.12 -7.66
N PHE A 94 -3.96 16.96 -7.54
CA PHE A 94 -4.92 16.66 -6.48
C PHE A 94 -4.71 15.24 -5.94
N ALA A 95 -4.55 15.11 -4.64
CA ALA A 95 -4.60 13.85 -3.90
C ALA A 95 -5.78 13.85 -2.91
N LEU A 96 -6.44 12.71 -2.72
CA LEU A 96 -7.48 12.49 -1.71
C LEU A 96 -7.16 11.23 -0.93
N GLU A 97 -6.94 11.36 0.37
CA GLU A 97 -6.79 10.21 1.26
C GLU A 97 -7.96 10.09 2.23
N THR A 98 -8.26 8.85 2.61
CA THR A 98 -9.27 8.56 3.62
C THR A 98 -8.71 7.80 4.81
N PHE A 99 -9.31 7.98 5.97
CA PHE A 99 -9.00 7.19 7.17
C PHE A 99 -10.26 6.60 7.78
N ASP A 100 -10.10 5.53 8.55
CA ASP A 100 -11.21 4.98 9.34
C ASP A 100 -11.61 5.97 10.43
N GLY A 101 -12.77 6.60 10.23
CA GLY A 101 -13.25 7.72 11.02
C GLY A 101 -14.43 8.41 10.35
N GLY A 102 -15.09 9.30 11.08
CA GLY A 102 -16.19 10.10 10.57
C GLY A 102 -15.73 11.52 10.25
N HIS A 103 -16.51 12.49 10.73
CA HIS A 103 -16.15 13.91 10.64
C HIS A 103 -15.18 14.30 11.75
N ASP A 104 -13.95 13.79 11.66
CA ASP A 104 -12.90 13.92 12.66
C ASP A 104 -11.64 14.59 12.09
N ILE A 105 -10.79 15.12 12.97
CA ILE A 105 -9.47 15.63 12.56
C ILE A 105 -8.65 14.46 12.01
N ALA A 106 -7.93 14.71 10.91
CA ALA A 106 -7.06 13.74 10.29
C ALA A 106 -5.97 13.26 11.27
N PRO A 107 -5.62 11.96 11.26
CA PRO A 107 -4.45 11.45 11.96
C PRO A 107 -3.19 12.24 11.58
N GLY A 108 -2.31 12.49 12.56
CA GLY A 108 -1.08 13.27 12.34
C GLY A 108 -0.20 12.74 11.21
N ARG A 109 -0.21 11.42 10.97
CA ARG A 109 0.50 10.78 9.85
C ARG A 109 0.04 11.29 8.47
N LEU A 110 -1.27 11.46 8.27
CA LEU A 110 -1.84 11.91 6.99
C LEU A 110 -1.57 13.40 6.79
N LEU A 111 -1.58 14.18 7.87
CA LEU A 111 -1.16 15.58 7.82
C LEU A 111 0.34 15.71 7.45
N ALA A 112 1.19 14.85 8.00
CA ALA A 112 2.61 14.82 7.64
C ALA A 112 2.83 14.37 6.19
N GLU A 113 2.08 13.37 5.72
CA GLU A 113 2.13 12.93 4.32
C GLU A 113 1.65 14.03 3.37
N ALA A 114 0.56 14.72 3.69
CA ALA A 114 0.09 15.86 2.92
C ALA A 114 1.16 16.95 2.75
N VAL A 115 1.93 17.24 3.82
CA VAL A 115 3.05 18.19 3.75
C VAL A 115 4.19 17.65 2.89
N ARG A 116 4.54 16.36 3.01
CA ARG A 116 5.57 15.72 2.16
C ARG A 116 5.17 15.76 0.70
N TRP A 117 3.93 15.40 0.39
CA TRP A 117 3.39 15.42 -0.97
C TRP A 117 3.40 16.84 -1.54
N LEU A 118 2.94 17.85 -0.79
CA LEU A 118 2.98 19.24 -1.24
C LEU A 118 4.42 19.78 -1.42
N THR A 119 5.35 19.30 -0.60
CA THR A 119 6.78 19.61 -0.76
C THR A 119 7.35 18.95 -2.01
N ARG A 120 6.92 17.72 -2.33
CA ARG A 120 7.28 17.03 -3.56
C ARG A 120 6.74 17.76 -4.79
N GLN A 121 5.49 18.22 -4.75
CA GLN A 121 4.90 19.00 -5.84
C GLN A 121 5.69 20.29 -6.13
N TYR A 122 6.27 20.91 -5.08
CA TYR A 122 7.20 22.02 -5.29
C TYR A 122 8.38 21.60 -6.16
N PHE A 123 9.00 20.45 -5.91
CA PHE A 123 10.07 19.97 -6.79
C PHE A 123 9.56 19.58 -8.18
N VAL A 124 8.42 18.91 -8.31
CA VAL A 124 7.88 18.52 -9.63
C VAL A 124 7.68 19.73 -10.55
N HIS A 125 7.22 20.86 -10.00
CA HIS A 125 6.75 21.99 -10.80
C HIS A 125 7.58 23.28 -10.70
N HIS A 126 8.59 23.34 -9.83
CA HIS A 126 9.44 24.51 -9.68
C HIS A 126 10.94 24.17 -9.73
N ASP A 127 11.63 24.64 -10.77
CA ASP A 127 13.10 24.69 -10.83
C ASP A 127 13.60 26.04 -10.26
N ASP A 128 13.66 26.14 -8.93
CA ASP A 128 14.15 27.35 -8.25
C ASP A 128 15.63 27.61 -8.58
N PRO A 129 15.96 28.70 -9.30
CA PRO A 129 17.32 28.96 -9.74
C PRO A 129 18.20 29.58 -8.65
N SER A 130 17.68 29.88 -7.45
CA SER A 130 18.48 30.38 -6.33
C SER A 130 19.54 29.35 -5.89
N PRO A 131 20.70 29.78 -5.36
CA PRO A 131 21.68 28.86 -4.80
C PRO A 131 21.10 27.92 -3.74
N GLU A 132 20.26 28.45 -2.85
CA GLU A 132 19.62 27.72 -1.75
C GLU A 132 18.62 26.69 -2.29
N GLY A 133 17.72 27.09 -3.21
CA GLY A 133 16.76 26.19 -3.84
C GLY A 133 17.44 25.06 -4.63
N ARG A 134 18.51 25.38 -5.37
CA ARG A 134 19.33 24.38 -6.08
C ARG A 134 20.02 23.41 -5.15
N GLN A 135 20.55 23.88 -4.01
CA GLN A 135 21.23 23.03 -3.04
C GLN A 135 20.24 22.09 -2.34
N GLU A 136 19.07 22.60 -1.94
CA GLU A 136 18.02 21.82 -1.30
C GLU A 136 17.47 20.74 -2.24
N ARG A 137 17.10 21.12 -3.47
CA ARG A 137 16.62 20.18 -4.50
C ARG A 137 17.65 19.10 -4.79
N LEU A 138 18.94 19.46 -4.88
CA LEU A 138 20.03 18.50 -5.09
C LEU A 138 20.21 17.56 -3.89
N ALA A 139 20.05 18.05 -2.66
CA ALA A 139 20.14 17.21 -1.46
C ALA A 139 19.01 16.18 -1.43
N ALA A 140 17.76 16.59 -1.68
CA ALA A 140 16.62 15.68 -1.78
C ALA A 140 16.82 14.62 -2.88
N ALA A 141 17.32 15.04 -4.05
CA ALA A 141 17.64 14.12 -5.13
C ALA A 141 18.75 13.13 -4.76
N ARG A 142 19.77 13.54 -4.02
CA ARG A 142 20.85 12.62 -3.58
C ARG A 142 20.34 11.54 -2.64
N GLU A 143 19.45 11.88 -1.71
CA GLU A 143 18.84 10.91 -0.80
C GLU A 143 18.03 9.86 -1.57
N MET A 144 17.15 10.30 -2.48
CA MET A 144 16.34 9.39 -3.30
C MET A 144 17.20 8.57 -4.26
N ALA A 145 18.26 9.15 -4.84
CA ALA A 145 19.21 8.42 -5.68
C ALA A 145 19.99 7.34 -4.90
N LYS A 146 20.27 7.58 -3.62
CA LYS A 146 20.89 6.59 -2.74
C LYS A 146 19.93 5.43 -2.46
N GLU A 147 18.68 5.73 -2.12
CA GLU A 147 17.63 4.71 -1.93
C GLU A 147 17.48 3.82 -3.18
N ILE A 148 17.42 4.43 -4.37
CA ILE A 148 17.35 3.68 -5.64
C ILE A 148 18.57 2.79 -5.81
N GLN A 149 19.77 3.29 -5.50
CA GLN A 149 21.00 2.50 -5.59
C GLN A 149 20.99 1.31 -4.64
N ASP A 150 20.51 1.49 -3.41
CA ASP A 150 20.41 0.44 -2.40
C ASP A 150 19.40 -0.63 -2.84
N LEU A 151 18.22 -0.25 -3.32
CA LEU A 151 17.21 -1.18 -3.86
C LEU A 151 17.72 -1.94 -5.10
N THR A 152 18.48 -1.26 -5.97
CA THR A 152 19.02 -1.87 -7.20
C THR A 152 20.07 -2.94 -6.90
N ALA A 153 20.72 -2.90 -5.72
CA ALA A 153 21.71 -3.88 -5.33
C ALA A 153 21.11 -5.26 -5.04
N THR A 154 19.82 -5.32 -4.70
CA THR A 154 19.11 -6.58 -4.39
C THR A 154 18.27 -7.02 -5.60
N ALA A 155 18.48 -8.25 -6.08
CA ALA A 155 17.72 -8.77 -7.22
C ALA A 155 16.20 -8.82 -6.95
N ASP A 156 15.79 -9.21 -5.74
CA ASP A 156 14.38 -9.27 -5.33
C ASP A 156 13.70 -7.89 -5.44
N GLU A 157 14.41 -6.80 -5.15
CA GLU A 157 13.82 -5.45 -5.01
C GLU A 157 13.82 -4.64 -6.32
N ARG A 158 14.19 -5.24 -7.46
CA ARG A 158 14.32 -4.56 -8.75
C ARG A 158 13.04 -3.87 -9.23
N SER A 159 11.88 -4.47 -8.94
CA SER A 159 10.59 -3.85 -9.26
C SER A 159 10.31 -2.60 -8.42
N GLU A 160 10.66 -2.63 -7.13
CA GLU A 160 10.56 -1.46 -6.25
C GLU A 160 11.56 -0.36 -6.66
N ALA A 161 12.79 -0.76 -6.99
CA ALA A 161 13.82 0.13 -7.52
C ALA A 161 13.36 0.84 -8.80
N TYR A 162 12.66 0.12 -9.68
CA TYR A 162 12.14 0.66 -10.93
C TYR A 162 11.10 1.75 -10.69
N GLU A 163 10.11 1.51 -9.81
CA GLU A 163 9.11 2.54 -9.49
C GLU A 163 9.73 3.73 -8.73
N ALA A 164 10.68 3.49 -7.81
CA ALA A 164 11.42 4.57 -7.16
C ALA A 164 12.22 5.41 -8.18
N ALA A 165 12.81 4.77 -9.19
CA ALA A 165 13.54 5.44 -10.25
C ALA A 165 12.63 6.28 -11.16
N ARG A 166 11.42 5.79 -11.49
CA ARG A 166 10.41 6.55 -12.22
C ARG A 166 9.94 7.76 -11.43
N GLU A 167 9.66 7.57 -10.15
CA GLU A 167 9.24 8.63 -9.23
C GLU A 167 10.32 9.72 -9.12
N PHE A 168 11.61 9.34 -9.09
CA PHE A 168 12.73 10.27 -9.12
C PHE A 168 12.73 11.14 -10.38
N ARG A 169 12.54 10.52 -11.55
CA ARG A 169 12.48 11.25 -12.83
C ARG A 169 11.29 12.18 -12.88
N GLU A 170 10.12 11.74 -12.42
CA GLU A 170 8.92 12.58 -12.33
C GLU A 170 9.16 13.79 -11.41
N THR A 171 9.82 13.57 -10.28
CA THR A 171 10.02 14.61 -9.24
C THR A 171 11.07 15.65 -9.65
N PHE A 172 12.16 15.22 -10.27
CA PHE A 172 13.32 16.07 -10.51
C PHE A 172 13.58 16.39 -11.98
N GLY A 173 12.81 15.82 -12.90
CA GLY A 173 13.06 15.87 -14.35
C GLY A 173 13.06 17.27 -14.94
N ASP A 174 12.25 18.18 -14.41
CA ASP A 174 12.32 19.59 -14.77
C ASP A 174 13.45 20.27 -13.98
N THR A 175 14.62 20.43 -14.62
CA THR A 175 15.73 21.18 -14.02
C THR A 175 16.73 21.75 -15.02
N SER A 176 17.23 22.94 -14.71
CA SER A 176 18.37 23.59 -15.35
C SER A 176 19.71 23.31 -14.63
N HIS A 177 19.68 22.72 -13.43
CA HIS A 177 20.85 22.56 -12.57
C HIS A 177 21.75 21.38 -13.00
N ALA A 178 22.98 21.67 -13.43
CA ALA A 178 23.88 20.66 -14.01
C ALA A 178 24.19 19.44 -13.12
N PRO A 179 24.46 19.56 -11.80
CA PRO A 179 24.63 18.40 -10.93
C PRO A 179 23.39 17.50 -10.84
N LEU A 180 22.18 18.08 -10.93
CA LEU A 180 20.94 17.30 -10.90
C LEU A 180 20.69 16.60 -12.24
N LYS A 181 21.05 17.23 -13.36
CA LYS A 181 21.05 16.58 -14.69
C LYS A 181 21.93 15.32 -14.71
N ALA A 182 23.11 15.36 -14.10
CA ALA A 182 23.98 14.19 -13.99
C ALA A 182 23.34 13.04 -13.18
N LEU A 183 22.57 13.36 -12.12
CA LEU A 183 21.82 12.34 -11.38
C LEU A 183 20.67 11.76 -12.21
N LEU A 184 19.97 12.59 -12.99
CA LEU A 184 18.91 12.16 -13.91
C LEU A 184 19.44 11.26 -15.04
N GLU A 185 20.63 11.55 -15.57
CA GLU A 185 21.31 10.71 -16.56
C GLU A 185 21.62 9.32 -15.96
N LYS A 186 22.25 9.27 -14.77
CA LYS A 186 22.51 8.00 -14.06
C LYS A 186 21.21 7.25 -13.74
N ASN A 187 20.17 7.95 -13.29
CA ASN A 187 18.85 7.36 -13.05
C ASN A 187 18.26 6.77 -14.34
N GLY A 188 18.47 7.41 -15.49
CA GLY A 188 18.05 6.86 -16.78
C GLY A 188 18.78 5.60 -17.20
N GLU A 189 20.06 5.49 -16.90
CA GLU A 189 20.82 4.23 -17.09
C GLU A 189 20.26 3.12 -16.20
N ILE A 190 19.92 3.43 -14.95
CA ILE A 190 19.30 2.47 -14.01
C ILE A 190 17.93 2.01 -14.54
N ILE A 191 17.07 2.93 -14.98
CA ILE A 191 15.77 2.59 -15.59
C ILE A 191 15.96 1.65 -16.78
N ALA A 192 16.84 2.00 -17.74
CA ALA A 192 17.09 1.19 -18.93
C ALA A 192 17.69 -0.19 -18.61
N MET A 193 18.41 -0.32 -17.49
CA MET A 193 18.88 -1.60 -16.97
C MET A 193 17.73 -2.41 -16.38
N LEU A 194 16.90 -1.79 -15.53
CA LEU A 194 15.79 -2.44 -14.84
C LEU A 194 14.67 -2.86 -15.80
N GLU A 195 14.41 -2.11 -16.88
CA GLU A 195 13.42 -2.49 -17.91
C GLU A 195 13.75 -3.83 -18.61
N LYS A 196 15.00 -4.29 -18.53
CA LYS A 196 15.43 -5.60 -19.07
C LYS A 196 15.29 -6.72 -18.05
N ASP A 197 15.04 -6.41 -16.78
CA ASP A 197 14.87 -7.40 -15.73
C ASP A 197 13.55 -8.16 -15.91
N PRO A 198 13.51 -9.49 -15.81
CA PRO A 198 12.27 -10.26 -16.00
C PRO A 198 11.10 -9.89 -15.09
N SER A 199 11.34 -9.31 -13.91
CA SER A 199 10.27 -8.85 -13.01
C SER A 199 9.63 -7.52 -13.43
N VAL A 200 10.32 -6.76 -14.29
CA VAL A 200 9.92 -5.43 -14.78
C VAL A 200 9.55 -5.49 -16.27
N ALA A 201 10.28 -6.29 -17.04
CA ALA A 201 10.10 -6.53 -18.46
C ALA A 201 8.71 -7.10 -18.71
N GLY A 202 7.85 -6.30 -19.35
CA GLY A 202 6.43 -6.61 -19.56
C GLY A 202 5.49 -5.76 -18.72
N MET A 203 5.93 -5.26 -17.56
CA MET A 203 5.14 -4.40 -16.66
C MET A 203 5.42 -2.90 -16.85
N ALA A 204 6.59 -2.54 -17.37
CA ALA A 204 7.01 -1.15 -17.57
C ALA A 204 6.05 -0.32 -18.45
N ALA A 205 5.45 -0.96 -19.47
CA ALA A 205 4.50 -0.35 -20.40
C ALA A 205 3.34 -1.32 -20.68
N TYR A 206 2.66 -1.73 -19.61
CA TYR A 206 1.58 -2.70 -19.69
C TYR A 206 0.45 -2.19 -20.61
N THR A 207 -0.06 -3.07 -21.46
CA THR A 207 -1.24 -2.82 -22.29
C THR A 207 -2.12 -4.05 -22.26
N ALA A 208 -3.39 -3.87 -21.90
CA ALA A 208 -4.35 -4.96 -21.90
C ALA A 208 -4.58 -5.47 -23.34
N PRO A 209 -4.49 -6.79 -23.60
CA PRO A 209 -4.78 -7.35 -24.90
C PRO A 209 -6.29 -7.35 -25.16
N ASP A 210 -6.68 -7.36 -26.45
CA ASP A 210 -8.06 -7.61 -26.86
C ASP A 210 -8.35 -9.13 -26.78
N PRO A 211 -9.21 -9.59 -25.85
CA PRO A 211 -9.48 -11.02 -25.66
C PRO A 211 -10.01 -11.72 -26.91
N GLU A 212 -10.85 -11.04 -27.69
CA GLU A 212 -11.44 -11.62 -28.91
C GLU A 212 -10.38 -11.83 -29.98
N ARG A 213 -9.42 -10.90 -30.08
CA ARG A 213 -8.28 -11.02 -30.97
C ARG A 213 -7.36 -12.17 -30.55
N VAL A 214 -7.05 -12.32 -29.26
CA VAL A 214 -6.20 -13.42 -28.75
C VAL A 214 -6.80 -14.76 -29.13
N VAL A 215 -8.11 -14.92 -28.94
CA VAL A 215 -8.82 -16.16 -29.28
C VAL A 215 -8.85 -16.41 -30.79
N ALA A 216 -9.13 -15.39 -31.60
CA ALA A 216 -9.12 -15.51 -33.05
C ALA A 216 -7.73 -15.91 -33.58
N ASP A 217 -6.67 -15.31 -33.05
CA ASP A 217 -5.29 -15.61 -33.41
C ASP A 217 -4.90 -17.04 -32.98
N PHE A 218 -5.35 -17.51 -31.81
CA PHE A 218 -5.17 -18.90 -31.38
C PHE A 218 -5.84 -19.89 -32.33
N LEU A 219 -7.12 -19.67 -32.67
CA LEU A 219 -7.88 -20.52 -33.57
C LEU A 219 -7.26 -20.60 -34.97
N LYS A 220 -6.60 -19.53 -35.43
CA LYS A 220 -5.82 -19.51 -36.66
C LYS A 220 -4.50 -20.26 -36.50
N ALA A 221 -3.82 -20.12 -35.37
CA ALA A 221 -2.56 -20.80 -35.09
C ALA A 221 -2.70 -22.33 -35.07
N LEU A 222 -3.87 -22.85 -34.66
CA LEU A 222 -4.17 -24.29 -34.69
C LEU A 222 -3.89 -24.94 -36.05
N ASP A 223 -4.17 -24.23 -37.15
CA ASP A 223 -4.01 -24.77 -38.51
C ASP A 223 -2.54 -25.02 -38.88
N ALA A 224 -1.61 -24.33 -38.21
CA ALA A 224 -0.17 -24.43 -38.43
C ALA A 224 0.53 -25.40 -37.46
N LEU A 225 -0.18 -25.93 -36.45
CA LEU A 225 0.41 -26.86 -35.48
C LEU A 225 0.65 -28.24 -36.10
N PRO A 226 1.75 -28.92 -35.74
CA PRO A 226 2.07 -30.28 -36.18
C PRO A 226 1.25 -31.32 -35.38
N ALA A 227 -0.08 -31.18 -35.37
CA ALA A 227 -1.02 -32.11 -34.75
C ALA A 227 -1.94 -32.71 -35.81
N ASP A 228 -2.51 -33.89 -35.54
CA ASP A 228 -3.47 -34.51 -36.47
C ASP A 228 -4.79 -33.73 -36.57
N GLU A 229 -5.52 -33.92 -37.67
CA GLU A 229 -6.76 -33.18 -37.95
C GLU A 229 -7.84 -33.40 -36.89
N ALA A 230 -7.92 -34.61 -36.32
CA ALA A 230 -8.91 -34.92 -35.30
C ALA A 230 -8.61 -34.16 -34.00
N ALA A 231 -7.35 -34.10 -33.58
CA ALA A 231 -6.90 -33.33 -32.42
C ALA A 231 -7.14 -31.83 -32.61
N ARG A 232 -6.81 -31.28 -33.79
CA ARG A 232 -7.07 -29.86 -34.12
C ARG A 232 -8.57 -29.55 -34.12
N SER A 233 -9.40 -30.41 -34.71
CA SER A 233 -10.85 -30.25 -34.70
C SER A 233 -11.43 -30.34 -33.28
N ALA A 234 -10.93 -31.25 -32.45
CA ALA A 234 -11.37 -31.37 -31.06
C ALA A 234 -10.99 -30.14 -30.22
N ALA A 235 -9.78 -29.60 -30.42
CA ALA A 235 -9.34 -28.38 -29.76
C ALA A 235 -10.17 -27.17 -30.18
N ARG A 236 -10.42 -26.99 -31.48
CA ARG A 236 -11.29 -25.94 -32.02
C ARG A 236 -12.69 -26.01 -31.43
N GLY A 237 -13.30 -27.19 -31.42
CA GLY A 237 -14.62 -27.40 -30.83
C GLY A 237 -14.67 -27.11 -29.33
N ALA A 238 -13.62 -27.45 -28.58
CA ALA A 238 -13.52 -27.13 -27.16
C ALA A 238 -13.46 -25.61 -26.90
N VAL A 239 -12.67 -24.88 -27.67
CA VAL A 239 -12.56 -23.41 -27.59
C VAL A 239 -13.89 -22.75 -27.91
N GLU A 240 -14.54 -23.13 -29.01
CA GLU A 240 -15.82 -22.54 -29.44
C GLU A 240 -16.96 -22.82 -28.43
N ALA A 241 -16.97 -24.02 -27.84
CA ALA A 241 -17.92 -24.36 -26.78
C ALA A 241 -17.68 -23.51 -25.52
N ALA A 242 -16.42 -23.37 -25.08
CA ALA A 242 -16.07 -22.58 -23.89
C ALA A 242 -16.37 -21.09 -24.07
N ARG A 243 -16.14 -20.52 -25.26
CA ARG A 243 -16.51 -19.13 -25.58
C ARG A 243 -18.01 -18.86 -25.48
N SER A 244 -18.83 -19.85 -25.82
CA SER A 244 -20.28 -19.73 -25.81
C SER A 244 -20.87 -19.82 -24.40
N ASP A 245 -20.06 -20.20 -23.41
CA ASP A 245 -20.41 -20.27 -21.99
C ASP A 245 -19.74 -19.11 -21.23
N PRO A 246 -20.51 -18.12 -20.74
CA PRO A 246 -19.95 -16.97 -20.01
C PRO A 246 -19.09 -17.36 -18.80
N GLY A 247 -19.33 -18.52 -18.18
CA GLY A 247 -18.55 -19.00 -17.04
C GLY A 247 -17.23 -19.66 -17.41
N ARG A 248 -17.00 -19.98 -18.69
CA ARG A 248 -15.84 -20.74 -19.17
C ARG A 248 -15.06 -20.04 -20.28
N SER A 249 -15.54 -18.89 -20.75
CA SER A 249 -14.90 -18.10 -21.81
C SER A 249 -13.44 -17.76 -21.50
N TYR A 250 -13.11 -17.59 -20.22
CA TYR A 250 -11.75 -17.31 -19.74
C TYR A 250 -10.79 -18.51 -19.85
N ASP A 251 -11.31 -19.73 -19.78
CA ASP A 251 -10.53 -20.97 -19.85
C ASP A 251 -10.53 -21.57 -21.28
N ALA A 252 -11.08 -20.87 -22.27
CA ALA A 252 -11.30 -21.42 -23.61
C ALA A 252 -10.02 -21.92 -24.29
N LEU A 253 -8.91 -21.19 -24.15
CA LEU A 253 -7.60 -21.61 -24.69
C LEU A 253 -7.06 -22.83 -23.94
N VAL A 254 -7.21 -22.89 -22.62
CA VAL A 254 -6.78 -24.04 -21.79
C VAL A 254 -7.52 -25.30 -22.19
N ASP A 255 -8.83 -25.22 -22.38
CA ASP A 255 -9.65 -26.33 -22.85
C ASP A 255 -9.13 -26.89 -24.18
N GLY A 256 -8.81 -26.02 -25.15
CA GLY A 256 -8.21 -26.41 -26.42
C GLY A 256 -6.83 -27.04 -26.26
N LEU A 257 -5.95 -26.41 -25.48
CA LEU A 257 -4.59 -26.90 -25.23
C LEU A 257 -4.59 -28.26 -24.51
N CYS A 258 -5.51 -28.50 -23.59
CA CYS A 258 -5.64 -29.79 -22.91
C CYS A 258 -6.05 -30.93 -23.86
N ARG A 259 -6.78 -30.63 -24.94
CA ARG A 259 -7.09 -31.62 -26.00
C ARG A 259 -5.88 -31.93 -26.86
N LEU A 260 -5.05 -30.94 -27.15
CA LEU A 260 -3.83 -31.10 -27.95
C LEU A 260 -2.71 -31.78 -27.15
N TYR A 261 -2.60 -31.46 -25.86
CA TYR A 261 -1.50 -31.86 -25.00
C TYR A 261 -2.02 -32.54 -23.72
N PRO A 262 -2.29 -33.86 -23.74
CA PRO A 262 -2.78 -34.58 -22.56
C PRO A 262 -1.86 -34.49 -21.34
N VAL A 263 -0.55 -34.35 -21.58
CA VAL A 263 0.46 -34.15 -20.53
C VAL A 263 0.27 -32.81 -19.82
N PHE A 264 -0.12 -31.75 -20.55
CA PHE A 264 -0.48 -30.46 -19.97
C PHE A 264 -1.75 -30.58 -19.11
N ALA A 265 -2.78 -31.29 -19.60
CA ALA A 265 -3.99 -31.54 -18.81
C ALA A 265 -3.70 -32.28 -17.49
N ALA A 266 -2.78 -33.26 -17.52
CA ALA A 266 -2.35 -33.97 -16.32
C ALA A 266 -1.61 -33.04 -15.32
N ALA A 267 -0.79 -32.11 -15.82
CA ALA A 267 -0.13 -31.12 -14.97
C ALA A 267 -1.13 -30.17 -14.29
N LEU A 268 -2.18 -29.73 -15.00
CA LEU A 268 -3.24 -28.92 -14.40
C LEU A 268 -4.04 -29.70 -13.35
N ALA A 269 -4.29 -30.99 -13.58
CA ALA A 269 -4.92 -31.86 -12.58
C ALA A 269 -4.03 -32.03 -11.33
N ALA A 270 -2.71 -32.12 -11.49
CA ALA A 270 -1.78 -32.14 -10.36
C ALA A 270 -1.87 -30.83 -9.54
N LEU A 271 -1.88 -29.66 -10.21
CA LEU A 271 -2.08 -28.37 -9.54
C LEU A 271 -3.41 -28.28 -8.79
N GLN A 272 -4.50 -28.78 -9.37
CA GLN A 272 -5.80 -28.81 -8.70
C GLN A 272 -5.81 -29.64 -7.42
N ASN A 273 -4.92 -30.65 -7.33
CA ASN A 273 -4.72 -31.47 -6.15
C ASN A 273 -3.60 -30.95 -5.22
N GLU A 274 -3.13 -29.72 -5.44
CA GLU A 274 -2.04 -29.08 -4.70
C GLU A 274 -0.69 -29.83 -4.79
N ASP A 275 -0.52 -30.72 -5.78
CA ASP A 275 0.75 -31.38 -6.08
C ASP A 275 1.60 -30.49 -7.02
N THR A 276 2.17 -29.44 -6.42
CA THR A 276 3.00 -28.44 -7.12
C THR A 276 4.29 -29.03 -7.68
N VAL A 277 4.86 -30.05 -7.01
CA VAL A 277 6.11 -30.71 -7.42
C VAL A 277 5.92 -31.46 -8.74
N SER A 278 4.90 -32.32 -8.83
CA SER A 278 4.63 -33.07 -10.06
C SER A 278 4.23 -32.14 -11.20
N ALA A 279 3.44 -31.10 -10.90
CA ALA A 279 3.04 -30.12 -11.88
C ALA A 279 4.24 -29.35 -12.47
N LEU A 280 5.12 -28.80 -11.63
CA LEU A 280 6.28 -28.02 -12.06
C LEU A 280 7.21 -28.84 -12.97
N GLY A 281 7.50 -30.10 -12.61
CA GLY A 281 8.36 -30.97 -13.42
C GLY A 281 7.82 -31.27 -14.83
N VAL A 282 6.52 -31.08 -15.06
CA VAL A 282 5.89 -31.15 -16.38
C VAL A 282 5.85 -29.78 -17.04
N LEU A 283 5.38 -28.75 -16.33
CA LEU A 283 5.17 -27.41 -16.87
C LEU A 283 6.49 -26.75 -17.33
N GLU A 284 7.60 -26.98 -16.62
CA GLU A 284 8.93 -26.48 -17.04
C GLU A 284 9.28 -26.92 -18.47
N LYS A 285 9.00 -28.18 -18.81
CA LYS A 285 9.25 -28.71 -20.17
C LYS A 285 8.29 -28.11 -21.19
N MET A 286 7.04 -27.86 -20.79
CA MET A 286 6.03 -27.28 -21.68
C MET A 286 6.30 -25.79 -21.93
N ALA A 287 6.93 -25.08 -20.99
CA ALA A 287 7.35 -23.69 -21.15
C ALA A 287 8.41 -23.50 -22.25
N GLU A 288 9.14 -24.57 -22.61
CA GLU A 288 10.11 -24.62 -23.71
C GLU A 288 9.48 -25.09 -25.05
N SER A 289 8.17 -25.33 -25.09
CA SER A 289 7.48 -25.80 -26.30
C SER A 289 7.62 -24.81 -27.46
N PRO A 290 7.77 -25.31 -28.71
CA PRO A 290 7.71 -24.46 -29.90
C PRO A 290 6.30 -23.89 -30.16
N ASP A 291 5.26 -24.44 -29.53
CA ASP A 291 3.92 -23.85 -29.53
C ASP A 291 3.87 -22.70 -28.50
N PRO A 292 3.79 -21.43 -28.96
CA PRO A 292 3.84 -20.28 -28.07
C PRO A 292 2.62 -20.18 -27.15
N TYR A 293 1.48 -20.76 -27.52
CA TYR A 293 0.30 -20.77 -26.66
C TYR A 293 0.46 -21.79 -25.53
N LEU A 294 0.99 -22.99 -25.84
CA LEU A 294 1.30 -23.95 -24.78
C LEU A 294 2.36 -23.41 -23.83
N ALA A 295 3.44 -22.83 -24.36
CA ALA A 295 4.48 -22.20 -23.56
C ALA A 295 3.89 -21.11 -22.65
N ALA A 296 3.05 -20.23 -23.22
CA ALA A 296 2.35 -19.17 -22.50
C ALA A 296 1.59 -19.64 -21.26
N HIS A 297 0.77 -20.68 -21.44
CA HIS A 297 -0.03 -21.21 -20.35
C HIS A 297 0.82 -21.99 -19.36
N ALA A 298 1.87 -22.68 -19.83
CA ALA A 298 2.79 -23.38 -18.94
C ALA A 298 3.47 -22.43 -17.94
N VAL A 299 4.01 -21.29 -18.40
CA VAL A 299 4.63 -20.29 -17.51
C VAL A 299 3.62 -19.66 -16.55
N TYR A 300 2.40 -19.36 -17.01
CA TYR A 300 1.34 -18.88 -16.13
C TYR A 300 1.09 -19.86 -14.97
N PHE A 301 0.91 -21.14 -15.30
CA PHE A 301 0.61 -22.17 -14.31
C PHE A 301 1.83 -22.52 -13.43
N MET A 302 3.06 -22.36 -13.92
CA MET A 302 4.27 -22.39 -13.07
C MET A 302 4.23 -21.26 -12.04
N GLY A 303 3.92 -20.03 -12.47
CA GLY A 303 3.75 -18.89 -11.56
C GLY A 303 2.69 -19.14 -10.50
N ARG A 304 1.55 -19.74 -10.89
CA ARG A 304 0.50 -20.18 -9.96
C ARG A 304 1.00 -21.21 -8.95
N ALA A 305 1.76 -22.22 -9.40
CA ALA A 305 2.34 -23.23 -8.52
C ALA A 305 3.27 -22.61 -7.49
N HIS A 306 4.13 -21.67 -7.89
CA HIS A 306 5.01 -20.94 -6.98
C HIS A 306 4.23 -20.09 -5.97
N ILE A 307 3.11 -19.46 -6.37
CA ILE A 307 2.23 -18.75 -5.44
C ILE A 307 1.63 -19.69 -4.39
N MET A 308 1.19 -20.90 -4.78
CA MET A 308 0.65 -21.90 -3.85
C MET A 308 1.68 -22.30 -2.78
N ASP A 309 2.95 -22.36 -3.18
CA ASP A 309 4.08 -22.63 -2.29
C ASP A 309 4.59 -21.38 -1.54
N GLU A 310 3.95 -20.21 -1.67
CA GLU A 310 4.40 -18.92 -1.13
C GLU A 310 5.79 -18.45 -1.64
N LYS A 311 6.26 -18.98 -2.77
CA LYS A 311 7.52 -18.65 -3.44
C LYS A 311 7.35 -17.43 -4.36
N TYR A 312 7.01 -16.28 -3.80
CA TYR A 312 6.66 -15.07 -4.56
C TYR A 312 7.81 -14.53 -5.43
N GLU A 313 9.05 -14.66 -4.97
CA GLU A 313 10.25 -14.25 -5.71
C GLU A 313 10.39 -15.04 -7.03
N ASP A 314 10.03 -16.33 -7.02
CA ASP A 314 10.08 -17.21 -8.20
C ASP A 314 8.86 -17.04 -9.11
N ALA A 315 7.68 -16.78 -8.51
CA ALA A 315 6.43 -16.57 -9.26
C ALA A 315 6.43 -15.27 -10.07
N MET A 316 6.94 -14.18 -9.50
CA MET A 316 6.86 -12.83 -10.06
C MET A 316 7.38 -12.71 -11.50
N PRO A 317 8.60 -13.17 -11.88
CA PRO A 317 9.09 -13.03 -13.25
C PRO A 317 8.26 -13.85 -14.26
N LEU A 318 7.74 -15.02 -13.86
CA LEU A 318 6.89 -15.85 -14.72
C LEU A 318 5.55 -15.16 -15.01
N LEU A 319 4.94 -14.57 -13.97
CA LEU A 319 3.67 -13.86 -14.09
C LEU A 319 3.83 -12.52 -14.82
N ALA A 320 4.91 -11.78 -14.57
CA ALA A 320 5.21 -10.54 -15.30
C ALA A 320 5.39 -10.80 -16.80
N ARG A 321 6.11 -11.88 -17.15
CA ARG A 321 6.25 -12.33 -18.53
C ARG A 321 4.92 -12.70 -19.18
N THR A 322 4.08 -13.45 -18.45
CA THR A 322 2.74 -13.84 -18.91
C THR A 322 1.85 -12.62 -19.14
N ALA A 323 1.85 -11.68 -18.20
CA ALA A 323 1.04 -10.48 -18.25
C ALA A 323 1.49 -9.53 -19.37
N GLY A 324 2.80 -9.40 -19.60
CA GLY A 324 3.37 -8.48 -20.60
C GLY A 324 3.75 -9.15 -21.93
N GLU A 325 4.90 -9.83 -21.97
CA GLU A 325 5.49 -10.41 -23.20
C GLU A 325 4.51 -11.34 -23.93
N TRP A 326 3.72 -12.11 -23.19
CA TRP A 326 2.84 -13.14 -23.73
C TRP A 326 1.35 -12.75 -23.70
N ASN A 327 1.05 -11.46 -23.51
CA ASN A 327 -0.33 -10.98 -23.42
C ASN A 327 -1.18 -11.29 -24.67
N ASP A 328 -0.55 -11.46 -25.84
CA ASP A 328 -1.22 -11.83 -27.09
C ASP A 328 -1.38 -13.34 -27.29
N ARG A 329 -0.92 -14.17 -26.34
CA ARG A 329 -0.97 -15.65 -26.38
C ARG A 329 -1.80 -16.27 -25.26
N THR A 330 -2.39 -15.47 -24.38
CA THR A 330 -3.17 -15.99 -23.26
C THR A 330 -4.29 -15.04 -22.87
N LEU A 331 -5.37 -15.60 -22.33
CA LEU A 331 -6.43 -14.81 -21.69
C LEU A 331 -6.09 -14.44 -20.24
N TYR A 332 -5.06 -15.08 -19.65
CA TYR A 332 -4.64 -14.85 -18.27
C TYR A 332 -3.73 -13.62 -18.07
N SER A 333 -3.69 -12.67 -19.02
CA SER A 333 -2.86 -11.46 -18.85
C SER A 333 -3.32 -10.63 -17.64
N GLY A 334 -4.65 -10.43 -17.49
CA GLY A 334 -5.22 -9.71 -16.35
C GLY A 334 -5.03 -10.46 -15.02
N ASP A 335 -5.29 -11.77 -15.00
CA ASP A 335 -4.99 -12.64 -13.85
C ASP A 335 -3.52 -12.54 -13.42
N SER A 336 -2.61 -12.58 -14.39
CA SER A 336 -1.18 -12.49 -14.14
C SER A 336 -0.80 -11.12 -13.59
N LEU A 337 -1.37 -10.03 -14.12
CA LEU A 337 -1.15 -8.68 -13.60
C LEU A 337 -1.61 -8.58 -12.13
N PHE A 338 -2.81 -9.07 -11.81
CA PHE A 338 -3.30 -9.14 -10.43
C PHE A 338 -2.33 -9.91 -9.53
N LEU A 339 -1.91 -11.11 -9.95
CA LEU A 339 -1.03 -11.96 -9.17
C LEU A 339 0.39 -11.39 -9.00
N VAL A 340 0.91 -10.65 -9.99
CA VAL A 340 2.13 -9.85 -9.84
C VAL A 340 1.94 -8.84 -8.72
N GLY A 341 0.84 -8.08 -8.70
CA GLY A 341 0.54 -7.11 -7.66
C GLY A 341 0.48 -7.75 -6.26
N ILE A 342 -0.14 -8.93 -6.15
CA ILE A 342 -0.16 -9.71 -4.91
C ILE A 342 1.26 -10.13 -4.49
N CYS A 343 2.07 -10.65 -5.43
CA CYS A 343 3.46 -11.04 -5.13
C CYS A 343 4.27 -9.84 -4.62
N GLN A 344 4.19 -8.69 -5.31
CA GLN A 344 4.87 -7.46 -4.92
C GLN A 344 4.44 -7.01 -3.50
N GLY A 345 3.14 -7.06 -3.20
CA GLY A 345 2.63 -6.72 -1.87
C GLY A 345 3.17 -7.65 -0.79
N ARG A 346 3.21 -8.97 -1.05
CA ARG A 346 3.78 -9.97 -0.13
C ARG A 346 5.29 -9.86 0.06
N LEU A 347 5.99 -9.31 -0.94
CA LEU A 347 7.42 -9.00 -0.88
C LEU A 347 7.71 -7.61 -0.28
N LEU A 348 6.66 -6.88 0.14
CA LEU A 348 6.75 -5.52 0.69
C LEU A 348 7.31 -4.49 -0.30
N HIS A 349 7.21 -4.76 -1.61
CA HIS A 349 7.52 -3.82 -2.69
C HIS A 349 6.31 -2.89 -2.89
N ARG A 350 6.14 -1.96 -1.94
CA ARG A 350 4.91 -1.17 -1.81
C ARG A 350 4.62 -0.31 -3.03
N LYS A 351 5.62 0.41 -3.58
CA LYS A 351 5.42 1.26 -4.76
C LYS A 351 5.09 0.41 -5.99
N ALA A 352 5.82 -0.69 -6.18
CA ALA A 352 5.58 -1.61 -7.29
C ALA A 352 4.19 -2.26 -7.22
N ALA A 353 3.78 -2.70 -6.04
CA ALA A 353 2.49 -3.33 -5.79
C ALA A 353 1.33 -2.37 -6.05
N LEU A 354 1.37 -1.16 -5.48
CA LEU A 354 0.32 -0.16 -5.68
C LEU A 354 0.09 0.15 -7.14
N ARG A 355 1.17 0.44 -7.88
CA ARG A 355 1.05 0.71 -9.32
C ARG A 355 0.38 -0.45 -10.07
N ILE A 356 0.84 -1.69 -9.86
CA ILE A 356 0.28 -2.86 -10.56
C ILE A 356 -1.19 -3.08 -10.21
N LEU A 357 -1.55 -2.99 -8.94
CA LEU A 357 -2.92 -3.24 -8.50
C LEU A 357 -3.88 -2.17 -9.03
N ILE A 358 -3.44 -0.91 -9.10
CA ILE A 358 -4.21 0.18 -9.71
C ILE A 358 -4.35 -0.03 -11.22
N ASP A 359 -3.28 -0.41 -11.91
CA ASP A 359 -3.32 -0.73 -13.35
C ASP A 359 -4.30 -1.88 -13.62
N PHE A 360 -4.31 -2.92 -12.77
CA PHE A 360 -5.27 -4.02 -12.86
C PHE A 360 -6.72 -3.54 -12.69
N LEU A 361 -7.02 -2.78 -11.63
CA LEU A 361 -8.35 -2.25 -11.38
C LEU A 361 -8.84 -1.33 -12.51
N THR A 362 -7.91 -0.63 -13.16
CA THR A 362 -8.21 0.30 -14.25
C THR A 362 -8.45 -0.43 -15.57
N HIS A 363 -7.60 -1.39 -15.91
CA HIS A 363 -7.65 -2.08 -17.20
C HIS A 363 -8.60 -3.28 -17.23
N TYR A 364 -8.94 -3.85 -16.06
CA TYR A 364 -9.79 -5.03 -15.94
C TYR A 364 -10.99 -4.82 -15.00
N PRO A 365 -11.86 -3.82 -15.25
CA PRO A 365 -13.00 -3.54 -14.37
C PRO A 365 -14.03 -4.69 -14.32
N GLU A 366 -14.02 -5.58 -15.32
CA GLU A 366 -14.91 -6.74 -15.43
C GLU A 366 -14.25 -8.06 -14.98
N ALA A 367 -13.09 -8.01 -14.33
CA ALA A 367 -12.44 -9.19 -13.77
C ALA A 367 -13.31 -9.87 -12.69
N PRO A 368 -13.06 -11.14 -12.34
CA PRO A 368 -13.80 -11.81 -11.27
C PRO A 368 -13.80 -10.99 -9.97
N GLU A 369 -14.97 -10.83 -9.34
CA GLU A 369 -15.17 -9.97 -8.16
C GLU A 369 -14.14 -10.23 -7.04
N ARG A 370 -13.80 -11.50 -6.80
CA ARG A 370 -12.78 -11.88 -5.81
C ARG A 370 -11.41 -11.23 -6.06
N MET A 371 -11.03 -11.02 -7.32
CA MET A 371 -9.76 -10.39 -7.70
C MET A 371 -9.85 -8.88 -7.56
N LEU A 372 -10.97 -8.27 -7.99
CA LEU A 372 -11.21 -6.83 -7.81
C LEU A 372 -11.19 -6.43 -6.34
N VAL A 373 -11.95 -7.15 -5.51
CA VAL A 373 -11.99 -6.93 -4.05
C VAL A 373 -10.63 -7.22 -3.42
N GLY A 374 -9.95 -8.29 -3.87
CA GLY A 374 -8.60 -8.61 -3.40
C GLY A 374 -7.58 -7.52 -3.72
N ALA A 375 -7.61 -6.97 -4.93
CA ALA A 375 -6.70 -5.92 -5.37
C ALA A 375 -6.93 -4.61 -4.62
N ASP A 376 -8.19 -4.17 -4.53
CA ASP A 376 -8.57 -2.98 -3.75
C ASP A 376 -8.19 -3.13 -2.28
N HIS A 377 -8.41 -4.31 -1.69
CA HIS A 377 -8.03 -4.58 -0.30
C HIS A 377 -6.51 -4.45 -0.09
N VAL A 378 -5.70 -5.13 -0.91
CA VAL A 378 -4.23 -5.07 -0.77
C VAL A 378 -3.71 -3.66 -1.02
N ALA A 379 -4.22 -2.95 -2.04
CA ALA A 379 -3.82 -1.58 -2.31
C ALA A 379 -4.11 -0.67 -1.11
N ARG A 380 -5.32 -0.73 -0.55
CA ARG A 380 -5.70 0.05 0.64
C ARG A 380 -4.89 -0.31 1.88
N THR A 381 -4.55 -1.59 2.06
CA THR A 381 -3.68 -2.01 3.16
C THR A 381 -2.29 -1.38 3.02
N ILE A 382 -1.70 -1.42 1.82
CA ILE A 382 -0.40 -0.80 1.58
C ILE A 382 -0.45 0.72 1.84
N GLU A 383 -1.51 1.40 1.39
CA GLU A 383 -1.71 2.84 1.64
C GLU A 383 -1.91 3.15 3.13
N ALA A 384 -2.58 2.28 3.88
CA ALA A 384 -2.85 2.48 5.30
C ALA A 384 -1.63 2.26 6.19
N ILE A 385 -0.73 1.34 5.80
CA ILE A 385 0.42 0.95 6.63
C ILE A 385 1.49 2.03 6.61
N GLN A 386 1.64 2.67 7.76
CA GLN A 386 2.69 3.65 7.97
C GLN A 386 4.05 2.96 8.15
N ALA A 387 5.05 3.41 7.40
CA ALA A 387 6.44 2.97 7.58
C ALA A 387 6.90 3.21 9.03
N GLY A 388 7.50 2.19 9.65
CA GLY A 388 7.93 2.22 11.05
C GLY A 388 6.82 1.97 12.08
N SER A 389 5.56 1.79 11.67
CA SER A 389 4.47 1.46 12.61
C SER A 389 4.51 -0.01 13.04
N LEU A 390 3.73 -0.35 14.07
CA LEU A 390 3.55 -1.74 14.49
C LEU A 390 2.96 -2.62 13.37
N GLY A 391 2.09 -2.07 12.52
CA GLY A 391 1.58 -2.77 11.33
C GLY A 391 2.68 -3.08 10.32
N ASP A 392 3.60 -2.14 10.07
CA ASP A 392 4.78 -2.37 9.20
C ASP A 392 5.72 -3.41 9.81
N VAL A 393 5.90 -3.40 11.13
CA VAL A 393 6.65 -4.45 11.84
C VAL A 393 5.99 -5.82 11.66
N GLN A 394 4.67 -5.92 11.81
CA GLN A 394 3.93 -7.17 11.65
C GLN A 394 4.11 -7.75 10.24
N GLU A 395 3.94 -6.94 9.19
CA GLU A 395 4.15 -7.39 7.81
C GLU A 395 5.58 -7.92 7.57
N ARG A 396 6.58 -7.26 8.16
CA ARG A 396 7.99 -7.69 8.06
C ARG A 396 8.25 -8.98 8.82
N MET A 397 7.62 -9.16 9.98
CA MET A 397 7.68 -10.41 10.72
C MET A 397 7.02 -11.55 9.95
N ASP A 398 5.90 -11.30 9.27
CA ASP A 398 5.25 -12.28 8.41
C ASP A 398 6.12 -12.67 7.20
N ASP A 399 6.80 -11.70 6.56
CA ASP A 399 7.80 -11.95 5.51
C ASP A 399 8.97 -12.80 6.04
N SER A 400 9.50 -12.46 7.22
CA SER A 400 10.58 -13.22 7.89
C SER A 400 10.14 -14.67 8.19
N ARG A 401 8.93 -14.86 8.74
CA ARG A 401 8.35 -16.20 8.97
C ARG A 401 8.28 -17.00 7.67
N ARG A 402 7.76 -16.41 6.59
CA ARG A 402 7.67 -17.07 5.28
C ARG A 402 9.04 -17.52 4.78
N ARG A 403 10.03 -16.62 4.81
CA ARG A 403 11.39 -16.91 4.38
C ARG A 403 12.02 -18.07 5.16
N LEU A 404 11.80 -18.12 6.48
CA LEU A 404 12.27 -19.24 7.32
C LEU A 404 11.56 -20.56 6.98
N LYS A 405 10.25 -20.54 6.73
CA LYS A 405 9.48 -21.71 6.26
C LYS A 405 10.00 -22.24 4.92
N LEU A 406 10.49 -21.36 4.05
CA LEU A 406 11.13 -21.70 2.78
C LEU A 406 12.62 -22.05 2.90
N GLU A 407 13.14 -22.22 4.13
CA GLU A 407 14.56 -22.51 4.41
C GLU A 407 15.53 -21.42 3.91
N ARG A 408 15.05 -20.20 3.68
CA ARG A 408 15.83 -19.03 3.25
C ARG A 408 16.29 -18.23 4.47
N SER A 409 17.26 -18.76 5.23
CA SER A 409 17.78 -18.16 6.49
C SER A 409 19.11 -17.41 6.34
N GLY A 410 19.58 -17.19 5.12
CA GLY A 410 20.86 -16.52 4.84
C GLY A 410 20.88 -15.02 5.18
N GLU A 411 22.00 -14.36 4.85
CA GLU A 411 22.26 -12.94 5.13
C GLU A 411 21.11 -12.00 4.72
N PRO A 412 20.43 -12.14 3.56
CA PRO A 412 19.32 -11.27 3.21
C PRO A 412 18.16 -11.33 4.21
N THR A 413 17.89 -12.50 4.80
CA THR A 413 16.83 -12.68 5.80
C THR A 413 17.27 -12.12 7.16
N GLN A 414 18.54 -12.27 7.52
CA GLN A 414 19.09 -11.71 8.76
C GLN A 414 19.05 -10.18 8.75
N VAL A 415 19.44 -9.53 7.64
CA VAL A 415 19.35 -8.06 7.48
C VAL A 415 17.90 -7.56 7.66
N ARG A 416 16.91 -8.33 7.17
CA ARG A 416 15.49 -8.00 7.36
C ARG A 416 15.07 -8.15 8.83
N GLN A 417 15.55 -9.18 9.51
CA GLN A 417 15.31 -9.40 10.94
C GLN A 417 15.95 -8.31 11.81
N ASP A 418 17.18 -7.90 11.53
CA ASP A 418 17.85 -6.80 12.23
C ASP A 418 17.07 -5.49 12.07
N ARG A 419 16.53 -5.24 10.88
CA ARG A 419 15.66 -4.08 10.63
C ARG A 419 14.38 -4.13 11.47
N ILE A 420 13.78 -5.31 11.63
CA ILE A 420 12.60 -5.49 12.50
C ILE A 420 12.95 -5.16 13.95
N ILE A 421 14.09 -5.65 14.46
CA ILE A 421 14.56 -5.37 15.82
C ILE A 421 14.75 -3.85 16.00
N ALA A 422 15.46 -3.20 15.08
CA ALA A 422 15.68 -1.76 15.14
C ALA A 422 14.37 -0.95 15.11
N MET A 423 13.35 -1.40 14.37
CA MET A 423 12.03 -0.78 14.36
C MET A 423 11.30 -0.97 15.69
N LEU A 424 11.38 -2.16 16.28
CA LEU A 424 10.78 -2.46 17.59
C LEU A 424 11.45 -1.66 18.70
N ASP A 425 12.78 -1.58 18.73
CA ASP A 425 13.54 -0.77 19.70
C ASP A 425 13.09 0.70 19.64
N LYS A 426 12.97 1.26 18.44
CA LYS A 426 12.47 2.62 18.25
C LYS A 426 11.03 2.79 18.77
N LEU A 427 10.15 1.84 18.49
CA LEU A 427 8.75 1.88 18.98
C LEU A 427 8.68 1.78 20.51
N ILE A 428 9.56 0.98 21.12
CA ILE A 428 9.68 0.86 22.58
C ILE A 428 10.17 2.20 23.16
N GLU A 429 11.25 2.78 22.62
CA GLU A 429 11.75 4.09 23.04
C GLU A 429 10.67 5.18 22.95
N GLU A 430 9.92 5.23 21.83
CA GLU A 430 8.82 6.18 21.66
C GLU A 430 7.70 5.96 22.68
N ALA A 431 7.38 4.70 23.03
CA ALA A 431 6.39 4.38 24.04
C ALA A 431 6.86 4.81 25.45
N GLU A 432 8.10 4.50 25.82
CA GLU A 432 8.69 4.89 27.10
C GLU A 432 8.74 6.43 27.29
N GLN A 433 9.09 7.17 26.24
CA GLN A 433 9.09 8.64 26.27
C GLN A 433 7.69 9.21 26.49
N ARG A 434 6.65 8.62 25.88
CA ARG A 434 5.25 9.04 26.08
C ARG A 434 4.78 8.81 27.51
N GLU A 435 5.20 7.72 28.14
CA GLU A 435 4.89 7.45 29.55
C GLU A 435 5.58 8.45 30.50
N GLN A 436 6.83 8.82 30.21
CA GLN A 436 7.59 9.79 31.01
C GLN A 436 7.09 11.24 30.84
N GLY A 437 6.55 11.61 29.67
CA GLY A 437 6.02 12.94 29.37
C GLY A 437 4.60 13.24 29.89
N GLY A 438 3.87 12.24 30.38
CA GLY A 438 2.51 12.38 30.92
C GLY A 438 2.41 12.89 32.35
N GLY A 439 3.53 13.14 33.03
CA GLY A 439 3.59 13.51 34.44
C GLY A 439 4.07 14.94 34.69
N GLY A 440 3.23 15.96 34.45
CA GLY A 440 3.49 17.29 35.02
C GLY A 440 2.82 18.47 34.33
N GLY A 441 1.90 19.14 35.03
CA GLY A 441 1.41 20.45 34.60
C GLY A 441 0.08 20.89 35.23
N GLY A 442 0.08 21.20 36.52
CA GLY A 442 -1.08 21.80 37.18
C GLY A 442 -0.66 22.69 38.35
N GLY A 443 -0.09 23.86 38.05
CA GLY A 443 0.26 24.86 39.06
C GLY A 443 -0.18 26.26 38.65
N GLY A 444 -0.95 26.92 39.53
CA GLY A 444 -0.89 28.38 39.69
C GLY A 444 -2.20 29.16 39.85
N GLY A 445 -2.50 29.55 41.10
CA GLY A 445 -3.23 30.78 41.49
C GLY A 445 -4.70 30.60 41.86
N GLY A 446 -5.26 31.03 42.99
CA GLY A 446 -4.79 31.88 44.09
C GLY A 446 -5.97 32.70 44.64
N GLY A 447 -6.24 32.61 45.95
CA GLY A 447 -7.00 33.61 46.72
C GLY A 447 -8.45 33.29 47.09
N GLY A 448 -8.73 33.11 48.38
CA GLY A 448 -10.11 33.11 48.92
C GLY A 448 -10.24 32.46 50.30
N GLN A 449 -10.23 33.29 51.34
CA GLN A 449 -10.24 32.99 52.77
C GLN A 449 -11.63 32.50 53.27
N GLY A 450 -11.69 31.52 54.19
CA GLY A 450 -12.94 31.16 54.88
C GLY A 450 -12.87 29.87 55.71
N GLY A 451 -12.95 30.00 57.04
CA GLY A 451 -12.66 28.93 58.01
C GLY A 451 -13.67 27.77 58.15
N ALA A 452 -13.10 26.69 58.70
CA ALA A 452 -13.62 25.75 59.71
C ALA A 452 -14.67 24.68 59.34
N GLY A 453 -14.21 23.41 59.37
CA GLY A 453 -15.03 22.21 59.49
C GLY A 453 -14.28 20.96 59.01
N GLY A 454 -13.60 20.25 59.91
CA GLY A 454 -12.62 19.21 59.57
C GLY A 454 -13.19 17.86 59.08
N ALA A 455 -12.40 17.21 58.22
CA ALA A 455 -12.33 15.77 58.02
C ALA A 455 -10.87 15.40 57.65
N PRO A 456 -10.34 14.22 58.03
CA PRO A 456 -8.91 13.92 57.89
C PRO A 456 -8.52 13.75 56.43
N SER A 457 -7.51 14.51 55.98
CA SER A 457 -6.91 14.40 54.66
C SER A 457 -5.94 13.21 54.62
N GLY A 458 -6.36 12.14 53.95
CA GLY A 458 -5.49 11.02 53.57
C GLY A 458 -4.75 11.35 52.28
N ASN A 459 -3.68 12.13 52.38
CA ASN A 459 -2.79 12.40 51.24
C ASN A 459 -1.33 12.37 51.69
N GLN A 460 -0.90 11.24 52.27
CA GLN A 460 0.52 10.92 52.42
C GLN A 460 0.98 10.11 51.21
N GLN A 461 1.92 10.67 50.48
CA GLN A 461 2.59 10.11 49.31
C GLN A 461 3.57 9.01 49.80
N PRO A 462 3.48 7.74 49.36
CA PRO A 462 4.37 6.69 49.85
C PRO A 462 5.77 6.84 49.26
N GLY A 463 6.79 6.94 50.12
CA GLY A 463 8.19 7.09 49.72
C GLY A 463 8.89 5.80 49.27
N SER A 464 8.20 4.66 49.18
CA SER A 464 8.76 3.38 48.71
C SER A 464 7.64 2.41 48.28
N PRO A 465 7.89 1.45 47.36
CA PRO A 465 6.91 0.43 46.96
C PRO A 465 6.49 -0.45 48.14
N ALA A 466 5.23 -0.90 48.15
CA ALA A 466 4.72 -1.79 49.19
C ALA A 466 5.30 -3.21 49.05
N ASN A 467 5.75 -3.81 50.16
CA ASN A 467 6.25 -5.20 50.17
C ASN A 467 5.15 -6.27 50.00
N SER A 468 3.88 -5.87 49.98
CA SER A 468 2.73 -6.77 49.76
C SER A 468 1.53 -5.96 49.29
N SER A 469 0.96 -6.35 48.14
CA SER A 469 -0.25 -5.74 47.61
C SER A 469 -1.49 -6.30 48.32
N SER A 470 -2.17 -5.47 49.09
CA SER A 470 -3.56 -5.73 49.48
C SER A 470 -4.44 -4.54 49.10
N ALA A 471 -5.64 -4.82 48.62
CA ALA A 471 -6.58 -3.78 48.20
C ALA A 471 -7.11 -3.02 49.43
N PRO A 472 -7.20 -1.67 49.39
CA PRO A 472 -7.79 -0.90 50.48
C PRO A 472 -9.28 -1.24 50.66
N ALA A 473 -9.75 -1.33 51.91
CA ALA A 473 -11.16 -1.55 52.19
C ALA A 473 -11.95 -0.24 52.00
N GLY A 474 -12.90 -0.24 51.06
CA GLY A 474 -13.83 0.86 50.81
C GLY A 474 -14.59 0.67 49.50
N GLN A 475 -15.82 1.18 49.41
CA GLN A 475 -16.61 1.13 48.16
C GLN A 475 -15.97 2.03 47.10
N SER A 476 -15.64 1.44 45.95
CA SER A 476 -15.09 2.13 44.78
C SER A 476 -16.04 3.23 44.30
N ARG A 477 -15.59 4.49 44.35
CA ARG A 477 -16.26 5.58 43.62
C ARG A 477 -15.62 5.71 42.24
N ILE A 478 -16.43 5.51 41.20
CA ILE A 478 -16.04 5.75 39.80
C ILE A 478 -16.06 7.26 39.59
N GLY A 479 -14.89 7.88 39.40
CA GLY A 479 -14.78 9.26 38.95
C GLY A 479 -15.30 9.43 37.52
N ALA A 480 -15.54 10.68 37.10
CA ALA A 480 -15.95 10.96 35.72
C ALA A 480 -14.91 10.38 34.75
N LEU A 481 -15.33 9.36 33.99
CA LEU A 481 -14.52 8.70 32.99
C LEU A 481 -14.43 9.62 31.76
N ASP A 482 -13.22 10.05 31.40
CA ASP A 482 -12.99 10.62 30.08
C ASP A 482 -13.42 9.59 29.02
N ARG A 483 -14.17 10.06 28.01
CA ARG A 483 -14.58 9.22 26.90
C ARG A 483 -13.32 8.85 26.10
N ALA A 484 -12.92 7.59 26.22
CA ALA A 484 -11.83 7.02 25.45
C ALA A 484 -12.13 7.11 23.94
N HIS A 485 -11.10 7.52 23.20
CA HIS A 485 -11.03 7.56 21.75
C HIS A 485 -11.21 6.14 21.18
N ARG A 486 -12.11 5.97 20.21
CA ARG A 486 -12.22 4.72 19.44
C ARG A 486 -11.21 4.81 18.29
N GLY A 487 -10.02 4.25 18.46
CA GLY A 487 -9.04 4.08 17.39
C GLY A 487 -9.37 2.87 16.50
N ASN A 488 -8.61 2.73 15.41
CA ASN A 488 -8.73 1.60 14.49
C ASN A 488 -8.36 0.27 15.19
N PRO A 489 -8.92 -0.89 14.80
CA PRO A 489 -8.60 -2.18 15.43
C PRO A 489 -7.08 -2.48 15.46
N GLU A 490 -6.34 -1.99 14.46
CA GLU A 490 -4.88 -2.11 14.32
C GLU A 490 -4.11 -1.28 15.35
N ASP A 491 -4.66 -0.14 15.81
CA ASP A 491 -4.09 0.71 16.86
C ASP A 491 -4.42 0.21 18.28
N THR A 492 -5.22 -0.86 18.42
CA THR A 492 -5.83 -1.26 19.70
C THR A 492 -5.24 -2.54 20.28
N TRP A 493 -3.96 -2.83 20.02
CA TRP A 493 -3.30 -3.94 20.70
C TRP A 493 -2.86 -3.51 22.10
N GLY A 494 -3.49 -4.09 23.13
CA GLY A 494 -3.23 -3.81 24.55
C GLY A 494 -4.33 -3.05 25.30
N ALA A 495 -5.25 -2.38 24.59
CA ALA A 495 -6.28 -1.53 25.21
C ALA A 495 -7.68 -2.17 25.38
N ALA A 496 -7.88 -3.41 24.91
CA ALA A 496 -9.19 -4.05 25.02
C ALA A 496 -9.41 -4.63 26.43
N ARG A 497 -10.34 -4.04 27.21
CA ARG A 497 -10.80 -4.62 28.49
C ARG A 497 -11.43 -6.01 28.24
N LYS A 498 -11.30 -6.90 29.23
CA LYS A 498 -11.70 -8.33 29.20
C LYS A 498 -13.07 -8.63 28.53
N ARG A 499 -14.05 -7.74 28.69
CA ARG A 499 -15.42 -7.87 28.13
C ARG A 499 -15.50 -7.67 26.61
N GLU A 500 -14.53 -6.95 26.04
CA GLU A 500 -14.46 -6.62 24.62
C GLU A 500 -13.75 -7.74 23.84
N ARG A 501 -12.75 -8.39 24.46
CA ARG A 501 -12.18 -9.66 23.98
C ARG A 501 -13.25 -10.73 23.80
N GLU A 502 -14.14 -10.92 24.77
CA GLU A 502 -15.21 -11.92 24.68
C GLU A 502 -16.24 -11.62 23.58
N ARG A 503 -16.55 -10.34 23.34
CA ARG A 503 -17.42 -9.93 22.22
C ARG A 503 -16.75 -10.15 20.87
N ILE A 504 -15.50 -9.77 20.72
CA ILE A 504 -14.72 -9.99 19.49
C ILE A 504 -14.61 -11.50 19.23
N LEU A 505 -14.35 -12.31 20.26
CA LEU A 505 -14.31 -13.77 20.15
C LEU A 505 -15.65 -14.38 19.73
N ASN A 506 -16.78 -13.85 20.21
CA ASN A 506 -18.10 -14.32 19.78
C ASN A 506 -18.44 -13.90 18.34
N VAL A 507 -18.07 -12.68 17.94
CA VAL A 507 -18.24 -12.20 16.56
C VAL A 507 -17.34 -12.98 15.58
N LEU A 508 -16.14 -13.35 16.00
CA LEU A 508 -15.24 -14.22 15.23
C LEU A 508 -15.81 -15.65 15.12
N LYS A 509 -16.44 -16.18 16.18
CA LYS A 509 -17.11 -17.50 16.12
C LYS A 509 -18.30 -17.55 15.16
N ASP A 510 -19.00 -16.43 14.97
CA ASP A 510 -20.15 -16.34 14.06
C ASP A 510 -19.75 -16.11 12.59
N LYS A 511 -18.54 -15.58 12.31
CA LYS A 511 -18.11 -15.17 10.96
C LYS A 511 -17.15 -16.13 10.24
N PHE A 512 -16.61 -17.16 10.90
CA PHE A 512 -15.65 -18.09 10.27
C PHE A 512 -16.21 -19.53 10.15
N PRO A 513 -16.08 -20.20 8.98
CA PRO A 513 -16.42 -21.62 8.81
C PRO A 513 -15.62 -22.56 9.74
N GLU A 514 -16.18 -23.72 10.07
CA GLU A 514 -15.64 -24.69 11.05
C GLU A 514 -14.16 -25.07 10.86
N ARG A 515 -13.62 -25.02 9.64
CA ARG A 515 -12.19 -25.31 9.35
C ARG A 515 -11.20 -24.38 10.05
N TYR A 516 -11.60 -23.18 10.45
CA TYR A 516 -10.70 -22.23 11.12
C TYR A 516 -10.70 -22.36 12.65
N ARG A 517 -11.60 -23.15 13.24
CA ARG A 517 -11.60 -23.41 14.70
C ARG A 517 -10.35 -24.13 15.14
N ASP A 518 -9.94 -25.16 14.40
CA ASP A 518 -8.80 -26.00 14.77
C ASP A 518 -7.48 -25.22 14.75
N LEU A 519 -7.31 -24.31 13.79
CA LEU A 519 -6.14 -23.42 13.69
C LEU A 519 -6.07 -22.40 14.83
N ILE A 520 -7.22 -21.84 15.23
CA ILE A 520 -7.30 -20.89 16.34
C ILE A 520 -7.12 -21.62 17.68
N GLU A 521 -7.69 -22.80 17.85
CA GLU A 521 -7.46 -23.63 19.05
C GLU A 521 -6.02 -24.11 19.17
N GLN A 522 -5.38 -24.50 18.06
CA GLN A 522 -3.96 -24.88 18.05
C GLN A 522 -3.06 -23.69 18.40
N TYR A 523 -3.35 -22.50 17.86
CA TYR A 523 -2.65 -21.27 18.22
C TYR A 523 -2.77 -20.95 19.72
N TYR A 524 -3.97 -21.06 20.31
CA TYR A 524 -4.14 -20.79 21.74
C TYR A 524 -3.64 -21.91 22.66
N LYS A 525 -3.65 -23.17 22.24
CA LYS A 525 -2.96 -24.26 22.97
C LYS A 525 -1.46 -24.03 23.00
N SER A 526 -0.86 -23.59 21.90
CA SER A 526 0.57 -23.24 21.86
C SER A 526 0.94 -22.07 22.78
N LEU A 527 -0.02 -21.18 23.07
CA LEU A 527 0.13 -20.06 24.01
C LEU A 527 -0.12 -20.45 25.48
N GLN A 528 -0.81 -21.56 25.75
CA GLN A 528 -1.04 -22.07 27.11
C GLN A 528 0.01 -23.10 27.54
N GLU A 529 0.64 -23.77 26.58
CA GLU A 529 1.72 -24.72 26.81
C GLU A 529 3.10 -24.04 26.91
N GLY A 530 3.16 -22.71 26.78
CA GLY A 530 4.37 -21.92 27.00
C GLY A 530 4.52 -21.41 28.43
N GLU A 531 5.10 -22.22 29.31
CA GLU A 531 6.29 -21.87 30.11
C GLU A 531 6.68 -23.03 31.07
N PRO A 532 7.99 -23.29 31.32
CA PRO A 532 9.21 -22.83 30.66
C PRO A 532 9.85 -23.86 29.71
#